data_AF-A0A031IDY7-F1
#
_entry.id   AF-A0A031IDY7-F1
#
_cell.length_a   1.000
_cell.length_b   1.000
_cell.length_c   1.000
_cell.angle_alpha   90.00
_cell.angle_beta   90.00
_cell.angle_gamma   90.00
#
_symmetry.space_group_name_H-M   'P 1'
#
loop_
_entity.id
_entity.type
_entity.pdbx_description
1 polymer ?
#
loop_
_entity_poly.entity_id
_entity_poly.type
_entity_poly.pdbx_seq_one_letter_code
_entity_poly.pdbx_strand_id
1 'polypeptide(L)' 'MRQSSNFMAVFYAIFGILFMFLAYNNSVEAGTVFNFWTILLTLFAAIDFYRLYLIFRFRAAAKKMIKKEQDKKNDKQ' A
#
# COMPACT_ATOMS: atom_id res chain seq x y z
N MET A 1 -12.40 1.33 17.43
CA MET A 1 -11.00 0.95 17.73
C MET A 1 -10.09 1.51 16.65
N ARG A 2 -9.08 2.31 16.98
CA ARG A 2 -8.16 2.89 15.97
C ARG A 2 -7.21 1.78 15.52
N GLN A 3 -7.49 1.14 14.38
CA GLN A 3 -6.57 0.13 13.83
C GLN A 3 -5.18 0.74 13.69
N SER A 4 -4.16 0.02 14.17
CA SER A 4 -2.77 0.49 14.10
C SER A 4 -2.38 0.70 12.65
N SER A 5 -1.78 1.85 12.33
CA SER A 5 -1.30 2.13 10.97
C SER A 5 -0.36 1.04 10.44
N ASN A 6 0.39 0.36 11.32
CA ASN A 6 1.26 -0.75 10.95
C ASN A 6 0.48 -1.99 10.53
N PHE A 7 -0.59 -2.31 11.26
CA PHE A 7 -1.46 -3.42 10.90
C PHE A 7 -2.07 -3.19 9.51
N MET A 8 -2.58 -1.99 9.23
CA MET A 8 -3.15 -1.67 7.91
C MET A 8 -2.12 -1.74 6.78
N ALA A 9 -0.88 -1.30 7.01
CA ALA A 9 0.18 -1.42 6.02
C ALA A 9 0.47 -2.90 5.69
N VAL A 10 0.58 -3.75 6.71
CA VAL A 10 0.79 -5.20 6.51
C VAL A 10 -0.41 -5.84 5.83
N PHE A 11 -1.63 -5.48 6.23
CA PHE A 11 -2.87 -5.97 5.65
C PHE A 11 -2.93 -5.67 4.14
N TYR A 12 -2.76 -4.41 3.74
CA TYR A 12 -2.76 -4.03 2.33
C TYR A 12 -1.61 -4.66 1.53
N ALA A 13 -0.45 -4.86 2.14
CA ALA A 13 0.65 -5.56 1.48
C ALA A 13 0.31 -7.04 1.19
N ILE A 14 -0.22 -7.76 2.19
CA ILE A 14 -0.57 -9.18 2.06
C ILE A 14 -1.69 -9.37 1.03
N PHE A 15 -2.78 -8.59 1.14
CA PHE A 15 -3.91 -8.71 0.22
C PHE A 15 -3.56 -8.25 -1.19
N GLY A 16 -2.77 -7.18 -1.36
CA GLY A 16 -2.29 -6.76 -2.68
C GLY A 16 -1.47 -7.86 -3.37
N ILE A 17 -0.56 -8.52 -2.65
CA ILE A 17 0.22 -9.65 -3.18
C ILE A 17 -0.69 -10.85 -3.47
N LEU A 18 -1.64 -11.16 -2.58
CA LEU A 18 -2.58 -12.26 -2.76
C LEU A 18 -3.45 -12.08 -4.01
N PHE A 19 -4.06 -10.91 -4.18
CA PHE A 19 -4.88 -10.63 -5.37
C PHE A 19 -4.05 -10.61 -6.65
N MET A 20 -2.82 -10.12 -6.60
CA MET A 20 -1.89 -10.21 -7.73
C MET A 20 -1.59 -11.68 -8.09
N PHE A 21 -1.32 -12.53 -7.11
CA PHE A 21 -1.08 -13.96 -7.33
C PHE A 21 -2.32 -14.67 -7.93
N LEU A 22 -3.51 -14.36 -7.41
CA LEU A 22 -4.76 -14.90 -7.94
C LEU A 22 -5.02 -14.41 -9.38
N ALA A 23 -4.79 -13.12 -9.66
CA ALA A 23 -4.93 -12.55 -10.99
C ALA A 23 -3.96 -13.23 -11.98
N TYR A 24 -2.72 -13.45 -11.57
CA TYR A 24 -1.71 -14.13 -12.39
C TYR A 24 -2.16 -15.55 -12.74
N ASN A 25 -2.51 -16.36 -11.74
CA ASN A 25 -2.95 -17.75 -11.99
C ASN A 25 -4.21 -17.79 -12.87
N ASN A 26 -5.18 -16.91 -12.63
CA ASN A 26 -6.38 -16.84 -13.44
C ASN A 26 -6.09 -16.44 -14.90
N SER A 27 -5.11 -15.55 -15.12
CA SER A 27 -4.69 -15.15 -16.46
C SER A 27 -3.98 -16.28 -17.22
N VAL A 28 -3.20 -17.08 -16.50
CA VAL A 28 -2.50 -18.25 -17.04
C VAL A 28 -3.51 -19.34 -17.40
N GLU A 29 -4.47 -19.64 -16.50
CA GLU A 29 -5.52 -20.64 -16.73
C GLU A 29 -6.44 -20.24 -17.89
N ALA A 30 -6.81 -18.96 -17.99
CA ALA A 30 -7.64 -18.45 -19.08
C ALA A 30 -6.87 -18.26 -20.40
N GLY A 31 -5.53 -18.31 -20.38
CA GLY A 31 -4.67 -18.01 -21.53
C GLY A 31 -4.71 -16.55 -21.99
N THR A 32 -5.29 -15.65 -21.20
CA THR A 32 -5.41 -14.22 -21.53
C THR A 32 -5.58 -13.37 -20.28
N VAL A 33 -5.06 -12.15 -20.33
CA VAL A 33 -5.29 -11.12 -19.28
C VAL A 33 -6.66 -10.46 -19.40
N PHE A 34 -7.33 -10.58 -20.55
CA PHE A 34 -8.63 -9.97 -20.83
C PHE A 34 -9.80 -10.85 -20.36
N ASN A 35 -9.69 -11.40 -19.16
CA ASN A 35 -10.77 -12.09 -18.47
C ASN A 35 -11.32 -11.21 -17.35
N PHE A 36 -12.65 -11.25 -17.14
CA PHE A 36 -13.31 -10.47 -16.10
C PHE A 36 -12.68 -10.65 -14.71
N TRP A 37 -12.39 -11.89 -14.31
CA TRP A 37 -11.81 -12.18 -12.99
C TRP A 37 -10.38 -11.69 -12.86
N THR A 38 -9.55 -11.89 -13.89
CA THR A 38 -8.19 -11.36 -13.93
C THR A 38 -8.18 -9.84 -13.77
N ILE A 39 -9.04 -9.13 -14.51
CA ILE A 39 -9.16 -7.67 -14.42
C ILE A 39 -9.64 -7.25 -13.02
N LEU A 40 -10.69 -7.89 -12.49
CA LEU A 40 -11.24 -7.56 -11.18
C LEU A 40 -10.20 -7.75 -10.06
N LEU A 41 -9.48 -8.87 -10.06
CA LEU A 41 -8.42 -9.14 -9.08
C LEU A 41 -7.26 -8.15 -9.20
N THR A 42 -6.90 -7.79 -10.44
CA THR A 42 -5.86 -6.77 -10.69
C THR A 42 -6.28 -5.40 -10.15
N LEU A 43 -7.55 -5.01 -10.32
CA LEU A 43 -8.07 -3.76 -9.76
C LEU A 43 -8.04 -3.75 -8.24
N PHE A 44 -8.40 -4.86 -7.57
CA PHE A 44 -8.27 -4.96 -6.11
C PHE A 44 -6.81 -4.84 -5.66
N ALA A 45 -5.89 -5.57 -6.31
CA ALA A 45 -4.46 -5.47 -6.01
C ALA A 45 -3.94 -4.03 -6.16
N ALA A 46 -4.35 -3.33 -7.22
CA ALA A 46 -3.97 -1.93 -7.45
C ALA A 46 -4.48 -1.00 -6.35
N ILE A 47 -5.72 -1.18 -5.89
CA ILE A 47 -6.28 -0.40 -4.78
C ILE A 47 -5.47 -0.65 -3.50
N ASP A 48 -5.16 -1.90 -3.17
CA ASP A 48 -4.39 -2.24 -1.97
C ASP A 48 -2.99 -1.63 -2.00
N PHE A 49 -2.27 -1.75 -3.12
CA PHE A 49 -0.95 -1.12 -3.27
C PHE A 49 -1.01 0.41 -3.24
N TYR A 50 -2.07 1.02 -3.78
CA TYR A 50 -2.26 2.46 -3.68
C TYR A 50 -2.49 2.90 -2.22
N ARG A 51 -3.30 2.17 -1.46
CA ARG A 51 -3.50 2.44 -0.02
C ARG A 51 -2.21 2.27 0.76
N LEU A 52 -1.44 1.21 0.48
CA LEU A 52 -0.13 0.99 1.07
C LEU A 52 0.84 2.13 0.77
N TYR A 53 0.90 2.57 -0.49
CA TYR A 53 1.71 3.71 -0.92
C TYR A 53 1.36 4.99 -0.15
N LEU A 54 0.07 5.31 0.00
CA LEU A 54 -0.36 6.47 0.77
C LEU A 54 0.10 6.40 2.23
N ILE A 55 0.04 5.23 2.87
CA ILE A 55 0.52 5.06 4.25
C ILE A 55 2.02 5.39 4.33
N PHE A 56 2.84 4.89 3.41
CA PHE A 56 4.27 5.21 3.39
C PHE A 56 4.53 6.69 3.11
N ARG A 57 3.81 7.29 2.17
CA ARG A 57 3.90 8.72 1.85
C ARG A 57 3.60 9.59 3.07
N PHE A 58 2.51 9.29 3.80
CA PHE A 58 2.15 10.05 5.00
C PHE A 58 3.17 9.86 6.13
N ARG A 59 3.70 8.65 6.32
CA ARG A 59 4.77 8.40 7.31
C ARG A 59 6.05 9.17 6.98
N ALA A 60 6.44 9.20 5.72
CA ALA A 60 7.59 9.98 5.27
C ALA A 60 7.39 11.48 5.48
N ALA A 61 6.19 12.00 5.16
CA ALA A 61 5.85 13.40 5.40
C ALA A 61 5.86 13.76 6.89
N ALA A 62 5.24 12.94 7.75
CA ALA A 62 5.23 13.15 9.20
C ALA A 62 6.64 13.13 9.80
N LYS A 63 7.50 12.17 9.39
CA LYS A 63 8.91 12.14 9.81
C LYS A 63 9.67 13.40 9.43
N LYS A 64 9.45 13.94 8.22
CA LYS A 64 10.06 15.20 7.78
C LYS A 64 9.60 16.39 8.61
N MET A 65 8.31 16.46 8.98
CA MET A 65 7.79 17.55 9.82
C MET A 65 8.39 17.50 11.23
N ILE A 66 8.44 16.33 11.86
CA ILE A 66 9.01 16.14 13.20
C ILE A 66 10.50 16.55 13.22
N LYS A 67 11.27 16.09 12.22
CA LYS A 67 12.68 16.45 12.11
C LYS A 67 12.88 17.98 12.00
N LYS A 68 12.07 18.65 11.17
CA LYS A 68 12.13 20.11 10.99
C LYS A 68 11.81 20.89 12.28
N GLU A 69 10.90 20.38 13.12
CA GLU A 69 10.61 20.99 14.42
C GLU A 69 11.76 20.78 15.43
N GLN A 70 12.42 19.63 15.40
CA GLN A 70 13.59 19.35 16.24
C GLN A 70 14.78 20.23 15.87
N ASP A 71 15.08 20.35 14.58
CA ASP A 71 16.18 21.20 14.10
C ASP A 71 15.96 22.68 14.52
N LYS A 72 14.73 23.20 14.41
CA LYS A 72 14.37 24.55 14.88
C LYS A 72 14.49 24.76 16.39
N LYS A 73 14.38 23.71 17.21
CA LYS A 73 14.56 23.80 18.67
C LYS A 73 16.04 23.82 19.03
N ASN A 74 16.88 23.05 18.34
CA ASN A 74 18.32 23.03 18.56
C ASN A 74 19.00 24.33 18.14
N ASP A 75 18.55 24.98 17.05
CA ASP A 75 19.10 26.28 16.61
C ASP A 75 18.78 27.46 17.57
N LYS A 76 17.88 27.26 18.55
CA LYS A 76 17.50 28.27 19.54
C LYS A 76 18.17 28.11 20.90
N GLN A 77 19.01 27.08 21.07
CA GLN A 77 19.84 26.85 22.26
C GLN A 77 21.27 27.26 21.99
#